data_AF-A0A7G2MLI4-F1
#
_entry.id   AF-A0A7G2MLI4-F1
#
_cell.length_a   1.000
_cell.length_b   1.000
_cell.length_c   1.000
_cell.angle_alpha   90.00
_cell.angle_beta   90.00
_cell.angle_gamma   90.00
#
_symmetry.space_group_name_H-M   'P 1'
#
loop_
_entity.id
_entity.type
_entity.pdbx_description
1 polymer ?
#
loop_
_entity_poly.entity_id
_entity_poly.type
_entity_poly.pdbx_seq_one_letter_code
_entity_poly.pdbx_strand_id
1 'polypeptide(L)' 'MELATKTKQISFREWYNSLDFLGKIKFRDQFMNISGIKYPTFYSKLQRNFFSPLEKKAIQELVGDQHKIIF' A
#
# COMPACT_ATOMS: atom_id res chain seq x y z
N MET A 1 -3.72 -12.03 -29.34
CA MET A 1 -3.63 -10.70 -28.73
C MET A 1 -2.83 -10.85 -27.45
N GLU A 2 -1.58 -10.43 -27.48
CA GLU A 2 -0.70 -10.47 -26.31
C GLU A 2 -1.18 -9.41 -25.31
N LEU A 3 -1.98 -9.82 -24.32
CA LEU A 3 -2.29 -8.99 -23.17
C LEU A 3 -1.05 -8.92 -22.29
N ALA A 4 -0.07 -8.12 -22.71
CA ALA A 4 1.00 -7.66 -21.85
C ALA A 4 0.32 -6.95 -20.67
N THR A 5 0.16 -7.66 -19.56
CA THR A 5 -0.25 -7.12 -18.28
C THR A 5 0.82 -6.13 -17.87
N LYS A 6 0.72 -4.90 -18.36
CA LYS A 6 1.63 -3.81 -17.99
C LYS A 6 1.39 -3.54 -16.53
N THR A 7 2.18 -4.18 -15.67
CA THR A 7 2.24 -3.88 -14.24
C THR A 7 2.51 -2.39 -14.12
N LYS A 8 1.48 -1.63 -13.75
CA LYS A 8 1.57 -0.18 -13.66
C LYS A 8 2.38 0.11 -12.40
N GLN A 9 3.56 0.69 -12.58
CA GLN A 9 4.33 1.23 -11.46
C GLN A 9 3.63 2.48 -10.96
N ILE A 10 3.31 2.50 -9.66
CA ILE A 10 2.62 3.60 -9.01
C ILE A 10 3.19 3.78 -7.60
N SER A 11 3.37 5.02 -7.17
CA SER A 11 3.83 5.30 -5.81
C SER A 11 2.78 4.86 -4.80
N PHE A 12 3.21 4.34 -3.64
CA PHE A 12 2.28 3.89 -2.60
C PHE A 12 1.28 4.99 -2.22
N ARG A 13 1.76 6.21 -2.07
CA ARG A 13 0.93 7.38 -1.78
C ARG A 13 -0.13 7.63 -2.85
N GLU A 14 0.25 7.56 -4.13
CA GLU A 14 -0.69 7.79 -5.24
C GLU A 14 -1.76 6.70 -5.28
N TRP A 15 -1.33 5.43 -5.18
CA TRP A 15 -2.25 4.29 -5.11
C TRP A 15 -3.21 4.42 -3.93
N TYR A 16 -2.69 4.70 -2.73
CA TYR A 16 -3.51 4.84 -1.53
C TYR A 16 -4.47 6.03 -1.64
N ASN A 17 -4.07 7.14 -2.28
CA ASN A 17 -4.97 8.28 -2.49
C ASN A 17 -6.07 8.00 -3.52
N SER A 18 -5.80 7.15 -4.51
CA SER A 18 -6.77 6.70 -5.51
C SER A 18 -7.85 5.79 -4.95
N LEU A 19 -7.66 5.21 -3.75
CA LEU A 19 -8.69 4.39 -3.09
C LEU A 19 -9.84 5.26 -2.57
N ASP A 20 -11.06 4.73 -2.65
CA ASP A 20 -12.23 5.27 -1.97
C ASP A 20 -12.07 5.21 -0.44
N PHE A 21 -12.90 5.97 0.28
CA PHE A 21 -12.87 6.05 1.74
C PHE A 21 -12.92 4.68 2.42
N LEU A 22 -13.81 3.79 1.97
CA LEU A 22 -13.91 2.42 2.51
C LEU A 22 -12.68 1.58 2.15
N GLY A 23 -12.10 1.75 0.96
CA GLY A 23 -10.88 1.06 0.53
C GLY A 23 -9.69 1.46 1.39
N LYS A 24 -9.53 2.76 1.66
CA LYS A 24 -8.51 3.29 2.57
C LYS A 24 -8.62 2.70 3.97
N ILE A 25 -9.83 2.64 4.52
CA ILE A 25 -10.09 2.06 5.84
C ILE A 25 -9.73 0.58 5.89
N LYS A 26 -10.23 -0.22 4.93
CA LYS A 26 -9.96 -1.66 4.87
C LYS A 26 -8.46 -1.96 4.75
N PHE A 27 -7.78 -1.28 3.84
CA PHE A 27 -6.34 -1.44 3.66
C PHE A 27 -5.58 -1.10 4.94
N ARG A 28 -5.88 0.05 5.55
CA ARG A 28 -5.23 0.49 6.80
C ARG A 28 -5.43 -0.53 7.90
N ASP A 29 -6.65 -1.02 8.09
CA ASP A 29 -6.97 -1.97 9.15
C ASP A 29 -6.21 -3.29 8.98
N GLN A 30 -6.21 -3.84 7.76
CA GLN A 30 -5.43 -5.03 7.43
C GLN A 30 -3.93 -4.81 7.60
N PHE A 31 -3.41 -3.67 7.13
CA PHE A 31 -2.00 -3.34 7.26
C PHE A 31 -1.58 -3.19 8.73
N MET A 32 -2.38 -2.54 9.57
CA MET A 32 -2.12 -2.45 11.01
C MET A 32 -2.15 -3.84 11.67
N ASN A 33 -3.10 -4.70 11.28
CA ASN A 33 -3.19 -6.06 11.82
C ASN A 33 -1.96 -6.92 11.44
N ILE A 34 -1.44 -6.77 10.22
CA ILE A 34 -0.27 -7.53 9.75
C ILE A 34 1.04 -6.97 10.31
N SER A 35 1.20 -5.65 10.30
CA SER A 35 2.46 -4.99 10.71
C SER A 35 2.57 -4.75 12.22
N GLY A 36 1.47 -4.87 12.96
CA GLY A 36 1.40 -4.58 14.39
C GLY A 36 1.58 -3.10 14.73
N ILE A 37 1.60 -2.20 13.74
CA ILE A 37 1.78 -0.77 14.00
C ILE A 37 0.48 -0.12 14.48
N LYS A 38 0.63 0.91 15.32
CA LYS A 38 -0.51 1.69 15.80
C LYS A 38 -1.02 2.65 14.72
N TYR A 39 -2.31 2.97 14.78
CA TYR A 39 -2.99 3.93 13.93
C TYR A 39 -2.22 5.26 13.68
N PRO A 40 -1.77 6.01 14.70
CA PRO A 40 -1.03 7.27 14.46
C PRO A 40 0.32 7.04 13.77
N THR A 41 0.94 5.88 13.98
CA THR A 41 2.21 5.51 13.34
C THR A 41 2.00 5.26 11.86
N PHE A 42 0.88 4.66 11.45
CA PHE A 42 0.53 4.49 10.04
C PHE A 42 0.50 5.83 9.30
N TYR A 43 -0.24 6.81 9.80
CA TYR A 43 -0.34 8.12 9.14
C TYR A 43 0.97 8.89 9.15
N SER A 44 1.75 8.79 10.22
CA SER A 44 3.10 9.38 10.28
C SER A 44 4.03 8.79 9.22
N LYS A 45 3.98 7.46 9.04
CA LYS A 45 4.76 6.75 8.00
C LYS A 45 4.26 7.04 6.60
N LEU A 46 2.94 7.11 6.40
CA LEU A 46 2.32 7.48 5.12
C LEU A 46 2.75 8.89 4.69
N GLN A 47 2.76 9.85 5.62
CA GLN A 47 3.18 11.22 5.34
C GLN A 47 4.68 11.31 5.00
N ARG A 48 5.53 10.55 5.71
CA ARG A 48 6.98 10.50 5.48
C ARG A 48 7.41 9.55 4.36
N ASN A 49 6.46 8.81 3.80
CA ASN A 49 6.68 7.69 2.88
C ASN A 49 7.75 6.68 3.36
N PHE A 50 7.83 6.48 4.68
CA PHE A 50 8.92 5.73 5.32
C PHE A 50 8.43 4.42 5.93
N PHE A 51 8.58 3.36 5.15
CA PHE A 51 8.22 1.99 5.52
C PHE A 51 9.47 1.10 5.54
N SER A 52 9.58 0.26 6.56
CA SER A 52 10.59 -0.78 6.68
C SER A 52 10.42 -1.82 5.57
N PRO A 53 11.44 -2.62 5.24
CA PRO A 53 11.36 -3.64 4.19
C PRO A 53 10.19 -4.62 4.37
N LEU A 54 9.91 -5.04 5.61
CA LEU A 54 8.78 -5.92 5.95
C LEU A 54 7.44 -5.22 5.71
N GLU A 55 7.32 -3.95 6.08
CA GLU A 55 6.11 -3.15 5.84
C GLU A 55 5.88 -2.97 4.34
N LYS A 56 6.92 -2.65 3.56
CA LYS A 56 6.83 -2.54 2.10
C LYS A 56 6.36 -3.84 1.46
N LYS A 57 6.87 -4.99 1.94
CA LYS A 57 6.42 -6.31 1.47
C LYS A 57 4.94 -6.53 1.79
N ALA A 58 4.52 -6.28 3.03
CA ALA A 58 3.11 -6.40 3.42
C ALA A 58 2.20 -5.48 2.59
N ILE A 59 2.63 -4.26 2.28
CA ILE A 59 1.90 -3.34 1.41
C ILE A 59 1.76 -3.93 0.01
N GLN A 60 2.85 -4.42 -0.59
CA GLN A 60 2.82 -5.04 -1.91
C GLN A 60 1.92 -6.30 -1.93
N GLU A 61 1.95 -7.12 -0.88
CA GLU A 61 1.08 -8.29 -0.74
C GLU A 61 -0.40 -7.90 -0.63
N LEU A 62 -0.72 -6.83 0.12
CA LEU A 62 -2.09 -6.32 0.27
C LEU A 62 -2.63 -5.65 -1.00
N VAL A 63 -1.77 -4.97 -1.75
CA VAL A 63 -2.14 -4.33 -3.03
C VAL A 63 -2.35 -5.40 -4.12
N GLY A 64 -1.60 -6.49 -4.06
CA GLY A 64 -1.62 -7.58 -5.02
C GLY A 64 -0.73 -7.33 -6.24
N ASP A 65 -0.65 -8.34 -7.12
CA ASP A 65 0.32 -8.40 -8.24
C ASP A 65 0.00 -7.44 -9.41
N GLN A 66 -1.20 -6.85 -9.44
CA GLN A 66 -1.64 -5.97 -10.53
C GLN A 66 -0.93 -4.61 -10.54
N HIS A 67 -0.44 -4.16 -9.37
CA HIS A 67 0.26 -2.90 -9.21
C HIS A 67 1.65 -3.15 -8.60
N LYS A 68 2.66 -2.51 -9.17
CA LYS A 68 4.00 -2.49 -8.57
C LYS A 68 4.14 -1.21 -7.76
N ILE A 69 4.07 -1.34 -6.44
CA ILE A 69 4.18 -0.19 -5.55
C ILE A 69 5.64 0.24 -5.40
N ILE A 70 5.89 1.53 -5.63
CA ILE A 70 7.18 2.18 -5.33
C ILE A 70 7.06 3.10 -4.10
N PHE A 71 8.12 3.21 -3.32
CA PHE A 71 8.19 3.96 -2.05
C PHE A 71 9.38 4.91 -2.07
#